data_AF-A0A519HNU7-F1
#
_entry.id   AF-A0A519HNU7-F1
#
_cell.length_a   1.000
_cell.length_b   1.000
_cell.length_c   1.000
_cell.angle_alpha   90.00
_cell.angle_beta   90.00
_cell.angle_gamma   90.00
#
_symmetry.space_group_name_H-M   'P 1'
#
loop_
_entity.id
_entity.type
_entity.pdbx_description
1 polymer ?
#
loop_
_entity_poly.entity_id
_entity_poly.type
_entity_poly.pdbx_seq_one_letter_code
_entity_poly.pdbx_strand_id
1 'polypeptide(L)'
;MSNDPPAAGAREALHEASRWSPATWWSLIRASLSAWLDDYAPSMGAALSYYTVFSLAPLLVIVVSLAGLVFGTEAVRGEVFGQIAELMGPEAAKAVQEMLAGVSKPSTGVLGAGVGVVVLLIGATTVFGELQDALDRIWRAPVRQKTSGLWALVRARLLSFGMILGVAFLLTVSLVASAAISALGKWWGGWFEGWEAVLQIINAVLGFALTTAVFALIYKVMPRVKVSWGDVW
;
A
#
# COMPACT_ATOMS: atom_id res chain seq x y z
N MET A 1 34.03 60.50 0.89
CA MET A 1 32.63 60.12 0.61
C MET A 1 32.67 58.89 -0.29
N SER A 2 32.60 57.72 0.32
CA SER A 2 32.66 56.41 -0.32
C SER A 2 31.27 56.00 -0.83
N ASN A 3 31.14 55.76 -2.13
CA ASN A 3 29.96 55.14 -2.74
C ASN A 3 30.41 53.83 -3.39
N ASP A 4 30.53 52.77 -2.59
CA ASP A 4 30.64 51.42 -3.11
C ASP A 4 29.23 50.86 -3.33
N PRO A 5 28.90 50.31 -4.52
CA PRO A 5 27.61 49.66 -4.74
C PRO A 5 27.52 48.37 -3.91
N PRO A 6 26.35 48.00 -3.38
CA PRO A 6 26.22 46.77 -2.60
C PRO A 6 26.48 45.55 -3.48
N ALA A 7 27.26 44.62 -2.92
CA ALA A 7 27.73 43.39 -3.55
C ALA A 7 26.62 42.60 -4.25
N ALA A 8 26.90 42.17 -5.49
CA ALA A 8 25.98 41.39 -6.33
C ALA A 8 25.39 40.15 -5.63
N GLY A 9 26.09 39.57 -4.66
CA GLY A 9 25.62 38.41 -3.88
C GLY A 9 24.41 38.70 -2.97
N ALA A 10 24.16 39.96 -2.57
CA ALA A 10 23.01 40.30 -1.74
C ALA A 10 21.68 40.26 -2.52
N ARG A 11 21.73 40.44 -3.85
CA ARG A 11 20.54 40.36 -4.72
C ARG A 11 20.17 38.90 -5.03
N GLU A 12 21.14 38.01 -5.17
CA GLU A 12 20.90 36.57 -5.39
C GLU A 12 20.31 35.90 -4.13
N ALA A 13 20.80 36.24 -2.94
CA ALA A 13 20.27 35.71 -1.67
C ALA A 13 18.79 36.09 -1.42
N LEU A 14 18.36 37.27 -1.89
CA LEU A 14 16.95 37.71 -1.79
C LEU A 14 16.04 37.02 -2.81
N HIS A 15 16.58 36.61 -3.97
CA HIS A 15 15.85 35.82 -4.96
C HIS A 15 15.65 34.36 -4.54
N GLU A 16 16.60 33.77 -3.80
CA GLU A 16 16.45 32.42 -3.25
C GLU A 16 15.51 32.36 -2.04
N ALA A 17 15.55 33.36 -1.15
CA ALA A 17 14.66 33.43 0.02
C ALA A 17 13.18 33.69 -0.33
N SER A 18 12.90 34.27 -1.51
CA SER A 18 11.55 34.54 -2.04
C SER A 18 10.83 33.30 -2.59
N ARG A 19 11.54 32.17 -2.79
CA ARG A 19 10.98 30.96 -3.42
C ARG A 19 9.95 30.22 -2.54
N TRP A 20 9.87 30.54 -1.25
CA TRP A 20 9.00 29.87 -0.28
C TRP A 20 7.93 30.80 0.29
N SER A 21 7.45 31.76 -0.50
CA SER A 21 6.32 32.60 -0.09
C SER A 21 5.05 31.76 0.08
N PRO A 22 4.11 32.14 0.96
CA PRO A 22 2.80 31.48 1.07
C PRO A 22 2.05 31.41 -0.27
N ALA A 23 2.27 32.39 -1.16
CA ALA A 23 1.71 32.39 -2.51
C ALA A 23 2.31 31.29 -3.38
N THR A 24 3.61 31.00 -3.25
CA THR A 24 4.27 29.90 -3.96
C THR A 24 3.75 28.55 -3.47
N TRP A 25 3.65 28.34 -2.15
CA TRP A 25 3.04 27.13 -1.58
C TRP A 25 1.59 26.94 -2.06
N TRP A 26 0.79 27.99 -2.05
CA TRP A 26 -0.57 27.95 -2.56
C TRP A 26 -0.62 27.59 -4.05
N SER A 27 0.29 28.15 -4.85
CA SER A 27 0.40 27.84 -6.28
C SER A 27 0.78 26.39 -6.53
N LEU A 28 1.70 25.82 -5.73
CA LEU A 28 2.10 24.42 -5.81
C LEU A 28 0.94 23.50 -5.44
N ILE A 29 0.24 23.79 -4.33
CA ILE A 29 -0.94 23.01 -3.92
C ILE A 29 -2.01 23.04 -5.01
N ARG A 30 -2.32 24.23 -5.56
CA ARG A 30 -3.27 24.33 -6.68
C ARG A 30 -2.82 23.56 -7.92
N ALA A 31 -1.54 23.64 -8.27
CA ALA A 31 -1.00 22.93 -9.42
C ALA A 31 -1.07 21.40 -9.21
N SER A 32 -0.69 20.91 -8.03
CA SER A 32 -0.79 19.48 -7.67
C SER A 32 -2.23 19.00 -7.66
N LEU A 33 -3.17 19.77 -7.11
CA LEU A 33 -4.60 19.41 -7.14
C LEU A 33 -5.17 19.41 -8.56
N SER A 34 -4.82 20.40 -9.38
CA SER A 34 -5.21 20.40 -10.81
C SER A 34 -4.66 19.17 -11.51
N ALA A 35 -3.37 18.89 -11.38
CA ALA A 35 -2.75 17.72 -11.99
C ALA A 35 -3.40 16.41 -11.51
N TRP A 36 -3.70 16.29 -10.22
CA TRP A 36 -4.38 15.12 -9.65
C TRP A 36 -5.77 14.90 -10.24
N LEU A 37 -6.54 15.98 -10.46
CA LEU A 37 -7.84 15.92 -11.11
C LEU A 37 -7.72 15.63 -12.61
N ASP A 38 -6.80 16.30 -13.30
CA ASP A 38 -6.53 16.14 -14.73
C ASP A 38 -6.02 14.73 -15.07
N ASP A 39 -5.30 14.10 -14.14
CA ASP A 39 -4.85 12.71 -14.24
C ASP A 39 -5.95 11.69 -13.86
N TYR A 40 -7.16 12.13 -13.52
CA TYR A 40 -8.28 11.27 -13.08
C TYR A 40 -7.94 10.39 -11.87
N ALA A 41 -7.00 10.84 -11.05
CA ALA A 41 -6.56 10.10 -9.88
C ALA A 41 -7.68 9.75 -8.88
N PRO A 42 -8.73 10.58 -8.64
CA PRO A 42 -9.87 10.17 -7.83
C PRO A 42 -10.58 8.93 -8.38
N SER A 43 -10.81 8.89 -9.69
CA SER A 43 -11.47 7.77 -10.36
C SER A 43 -10.61 6.50 -10.34
N MET A 44 -9.29 6.66 -10.51
CA MET A 44 -8.33 5.55 -10.40
C MET A 44 -8.30 4.97 -8.98
N GLY A 45 -8.33 5.83 -7.96
CA GLY A 45 -8.44 5.41 -6.56
C GLY A 45 -9.76 4.68 -6.27
N ALA A 46 -10.87 5.16 -6.83
CA ALA A 46 -12.17 4.51 -6.69
C ALA A 46 -12.20 3.13 -7.38
N ALA A 47 -11.66 3.02 -8.61
CA ALA A 47 -11.55 1.76 -9.34
C ALA A 47 -10.68 0.74 -8.57
N LEU A 48 -9.51 1.16 -8.12
CA LEU A 48 -8.60 0.32 -7.33
C LEU A 48 -9.27 -0.17 -6.04
N SER A 49 -10.00 0.71 -5.34
CA SER A 49 -10.74 0.36 -4.13
C SER A 49 -11.86 -0.64 -4.41
N TYR A 50 -12.65 -0.42 -5.47
CA TYR A 50 -13.72 -1.32 -5.90
C TYR A 50 -13.14 -2.70 -6.23
N TYR A 51 -12.13 -2.79 -7.09
CA TYR A 51 -11.52 -4.07 -7.45
C TYR A 51 -10.90 -4.79 -6.24
N THR A 52 -10.32 -4.04 -5.30
CA THR A 52 -9.74 -4.61 -4.07
C THR A 52 -10.81 -5.22 -3.18
N VAL A 53 -11.88 -4.48 -2.87
CA VAL A 53 -12.99 -4.96 -2.03
C VAL A 53 -13.67 -6.17 -2.67
N PHE A 54 -13.93 -6.14 -3.98
CA PHE A 54 -14.54 -7.29 -4.66
C PHE A 54 -13.61 -8.51 -4.74
N SER A 55 -12.30 -8.32 -4.78
CA SER A 55 -11.32 -9.43 -4.73
C SER A 55 -11.13 -10.02 -3.33
N LEU A 56 -11.53 -9.30 -2.28
CA LEU A 56 -11.34 -9.70 -0.89
C LEU A 56 -12.17 -10.93 -0.52
N ALA A 57 -13.42 -11.03 -0.97
CA ALA A 57 -14.27 -12.20 -0.69
C ALA A 57 -13.65 -13.53 -1.16
N PRO A 58 -13.31 -13.72 -2.46
CA PRO A 58 -12.72 -14.97 -2.92
C PRO A 58 -11.35 -15.24 -2.29
N LEU A 59 -10.57 -14.20 -1.98
CA LEU A 59 -9.29 -14.35 -1.27
C LEU A 59 -9.51 -14.90 0.14
N LEU A 60 -10.41 -14.30 0.92
CA LEU A 60 -10.69 -14.72 2.29
C LEU A 60 -11.26 -16.14 2.35
N VAL A 61 -12.09 -16.54 1.40
CA VAL A 61 -12.59 -17.93 1.31
C VAL A 61 -11.42 -18.90 1.19
N ILE A 62 -10.44 -18.61 0.33
CA ILE A 62 -9.27 -19.47 0.14
C ILE A 62 -8.38 -19.47 1.39
N VAL A 63 -8.10 -18.31 1.98
CA VAL A 63 -7.29 -18.19 3.21
C VAL A 63 -7.95 -18.95 4.35
N VAL A 64 -9.24 -18.74 4.59
CA VAL A 64 -10.02 -19.42 5.65
C VAL A 64 -10.11 -20.93 5.38
N SER A 65 -10.27 -21.34 4.12
CA SER A 65 -10.29 -22.76 3.77
C SER A 65 -8.94 -23.42 4.03
N LEU A 66 -7.84 -22.85 3.54
CA LEU A 66 -6.50 -23.43 3.67
C LEU A 66 -6.00 -23.42 5.12
N ALA A 67 -6.12 -22.29 5.82
CA ALA A 67 -5.74 -22.21 7.23
C ALA A 67 -6.70 -23.02 8.13
N GLY A 68 -7.97 -23.11 7.75
CA GLY A 68 -8.98 -23.90 8.45
C GLY A 68 -8.69 -25.41 8.42
N LEU A 69 -7.97 -25.91 7.42
CA LEU A 69 -7.49 -27.30 7.40
C LEU A 69 -6.53 -27.62 8.55
N VAL A 70 -5.82 -26.62 9.06
CA VAL A 70 -4.81 -26.77 10.12
C VAL A 70 -5.35 -26.33 11.47
N PHE A 71 -6.02 -25.17 11.52
CA PHE A 71 -6.43 -24.49 12.76
C PHE A 71 -7.94 -24.58 13.04
N GLY A 72 -8.74 -25.11 12.10
CA GLY A 72 -10.20 -25.10 12.17
C GLY A 72 -10.82 -23.84 11.57
N THR A 73 -11.84 -24.01 10.73
CA THR A 73 -12.45 -22.94 9.93
C THR A 73 -13.04 -21.80 10.77
N GLU A 74 -13.70 -22.13 11.89
CA GLU A 74 -14.31 -21.12 12.78
C GLU A 74 -13.27 -20.32 13.56
N ALA A 75 -12.15 -20.95 13.96
CA ALA A 75 -11.07 -20.24 14.64
C ALA A 75 -10.42 -19.20 13.71
N VAL A 76 -10.14 -19.60 12.46
CA VAL A 76 -9.59 -18.68 11.46
C VAL A 76 -10.57 -17.57 11.11
N ARG A 77 -11.87 -17.88 10.94
CA ARG A 77 -12.89 -16.86 10.66
C ARG A 77 -13.00 -15.85 11.80
N GLY A 78 -12.99 -16.32 13.05
CA GLY A 78 -13.03 -15.46 14.24
C GLY A 78 -11.84 -14.52 14.31
N GLU A 79 -10.63 -15.03 14.06
CA GLU A 79 -9.40 -14.21 14.06
C GLU A 79 -9.42 -13.15 12.95
N VAL A 80 -9.78 -13.54 11.71
CA VAL A 80 -9.89 -12.59 10.59
C VAL A 80 -10.89 -11.48 10.91
N PHE A 81 -12.06 -11.83 11.47
CA PHE A 81 -13.05 -10.83 11.87
C PHE A 81 -12.52 -9.91 12.97
N GLY A 82 -11.85 -10.46 13.99
CA GLY A 82 -11.25 -9.67 15.08
C GLY A 82 -10.24 -8.66 14.56
N GLN A 83 -9.33 -9.07 13.69
CA GLN A 83 -8.32 -8.19 13.09
C GLN A 83 -8.96 -7.07 12.27
N ILE A 84 -9.97 -7.37 11.45
CA ILE A 84 -10.66 -6.34 10.66
C ILE A 84 -11.44 -5.39 11.58
N ALA A 85 -12.07 -5.89 12.64
CA ALA A 85 -12.81 -5.06 13.59
C ALA A 85 -11.89 -4.10 14.36
N GLU A 86 -10.71 -4.58 14.75
CA GLU A 86 -9.69 -3.76 15.43
C GLU A 86 -9.13 -2.67 14.52
N LEU A 87 -8.85 -3.00 13.25
CA LEU A 87 -8.20 -2.09 12.31
C LEU A 87 -9.17 -1.12 11.61
N MET A 88 -10.39 -1.58 11.30
CA MET A 88 -11.34 -0.88 10.44
C MET A 88 -12.70 -0.60 11.10
N GLY A 89 -12.91 -1.08 12.33
CA GLY A 89 -14.18 -0.94 13.05
C GLY A 89 -15.19 -2.06 12.77
N PRO A 90 -16.21 -2.18 13.64
CA PRO A 90 -17.16 -3.29 13.59
C PRO A 90 -18.03 -3.30 12.33
N GLU A 91 -18.32 -2.15 11.72
CA GLU A 91 -19.12 -2.06 10.50
C GLU A 91 -18.41 -2.68 9.29
N ALA A 92 -17.11 -2.38 9.14
CA ALA A 92 -16.30 -2.97 8.07
C ALA A 92 -16.13 -4.48 8.27
N ALA A 93 -15.88 -4.90 9.51
CA ALA A 93 -15.76 -6.31 9.86
C ALA A 93 -17.07 -7.07 9.56
N LYS A 94 -18.22 -6.47 9.87
CA LYS A 94 -19.53 -7.04 9.57
C LYS A 94 -19.76 -7.18 8.07
N ALA A 95 -19.41 -6.17 7.27
CA ALA A 95 -19.53 -6.24 5.81
C ALA A 95 -18.69 -7.40 5.23
N VAL A 96 -17.45 -7.56 5.70
CA VAL A 96 -16.58 -8.67 5.29
C VAL A 96 -17.14 -10.02 5.75
N GLN A 97 -17.68 -10.10 6.96
CA GLN A 97 -18.31 -11.31 7.48
C GLN A 97 -19.52 -11.73 6.65
N GLU A 98 -20.38 -10.80 6.25
CA GLU A 98 -21.52 -11.03 5.38
C GLU A 98 -21.08 -11.51 3.98
N MET A 99 -20.04 -10.89 3.42
CA MET A 99 -19.42 -11.35 2.16
C MET A 99 -18.94 -12.79 2.27
N LEU A 100 -18.23 -13.14 3.35
CA LEU A 100 -17.72 -14.49 3.57
C LEU A 100 -18.85 -15.50 3.80
N ALA A 101 -19.89 -15.13 4.56
CA ALA A 101 -21.06 -15.98 4.82
C ALA A 101 -21.83 -16.30 3.53
N GLY A 102 -21.91 -15.35 2.60
CA GLY A 102 -22.52 -15.54 1.27
C GLY A 102 -21.80 -16.58 0.41
N VAL A 103 -20.47 -16.69 0.54
CA VAL A 103 -19.64 -17.61 -0.25
C VAL A 103 -19.38 -18.95 0.49
N SER A 104 -19.54 -18.98 1.81
CA SER A 104 -19.29 -20.16 2.67
C SER A 104 -20.39 -21.22 2.60
N LYS A 105 -21.49 -21.00 1.86
CA LYS A 105 -22.46 -22.07 1.63
C LYS A 105 -21.77 -23.14 0.78
N PRO A 106 -21.64 -24.39 1.28
CA PRO A 106 -20.96 -25.44 0.54
C PRO A 106 -21.74 -25.71 -0.74
N SER A 107 -21.33 -25.10 -1.86
CA SER A 107 -21.58 -25.70 -3.16
C SER A 107 -20.65 -26.89 -3.23
N THR A 108 -21.17 -28.01 -2.74
CA THR A 108 -20.61 -29.35 -2.76
C THR A 108 -19.98 -29.63 -4.13
N GLY A 109 -18.65 -29.49 -4.25
CA GLY A 109 -17.92 -29.97 -5.41
C GLY A 109 -16.64 -29.22 -5.74
N VAL A 110 -15.70 -29.97 -6.33
CA VAL A 110 -14.45 -29.49 -6.96
C VAL A 110 -14.70 -28.31 -7.92
N LEU A 111 -15.90 -28.24 -8.53
CA LEU A 111 -16.31 -27.16 -9.43
C LEU A 111 -16.42 -25.79 -8.73
N GLY A 112 -16.97 -25.72 -7.51
CA GLY A 112 -17.08 -24.47 -6.76
C GLY A 112 -15.71 -23.91 -6.35
N ALA A 113 -14.81 -24.79 -5.91
CA ALA A 113 -13.43 -24.45 -5.61
C ALA A 113 -12.68 -23.95 -6.87
N GLY A 114 -12.86 -24.63 -8.01
CA GLY A 114 -12.29 -24.23 -9.28
C GLY A 114 -12.75 -22.85 -9.74
N VAL A 115 -14.05 -22.57 -9.67
CA VAL A 115 -14.61 -21.24 -9.99
C VAL A 115 -14.06 -20.18 -9.05
N GLY A 116 -13.99 -20.44 -7.74
CA GLY A 116 -13.42 -19.51 -6.77
C GLY A 116 -11.96 -19.16 -7.06
N VAL A 117 -11.15 -20.15 -7.42
CA VAL A 117 -9.75 -19.93 -7.83
C VAL A 117 -9.68 -19.10 -9.11
N VAL A 118 -10.50 -19.39 -10.13
CA VAL A 118 -10.53 -18.62 -11.37
C VAL A 118 -10.93 -17.17 -11.12
N VAL A 119 -11.99 -16.94 -10.35
CA VAL A 119 -12.46 -15.60 -9.98
C VAL A 119 -11.39 -14.84 -9.18
N LEU A 120 -10.73 -15.49 -8.22
CA LEU A 120 -9.60 -14.90 -7.50
C LEU A 120 -8.47 -14.49 -8.45
N LEU A 121 -8.04 -15.40 -9.33
CA LEU A 121 -6.95 -15.15 -10.26
C LEU A 121 -7.28 -13.97 -11.16
N ILE A 122 -8.51 -13.89 -11.69
CA ILE A 122 -8.95 -12.75 -12.48
C ILE A 122 -8.96 -11.48 -11.63
N GLY A 123 -9.61 -11.48 -10.46
CA GLY A 123 -9.69 -10.30 -9.58
C GLY A 123 -8.33 -9.76 -9.17
N ALA A 124 -7.44 -10.62 -8.68
CA ALA A 124 -6.07 -10.25 -8.32
C ALA A 124 -5.31 -9.67 -9.52
N THR A 125 -5.44 -10.28 -10.71
CA THR A 125 -4.84 -9.74 -11.94
C THR A 125 -5.33 -8.36 -12.26
N THR A 126 -6.64 -8.15 -12.18
CA THR A 126 -7.27 -6.88 -12.51
C THR A 126 -6.84 -5.79 -11.54
N VAL A 127 -6.81 -6.07 -10.22
CA VAL A 127 -6.31 -5.12 -9.21
C VAL A 127 -4.86 -4.70 -9.49
N PHE A 128 -3.97 -5.66 -9.74
CA PHE A 128 -2.57 -5.35 -10.05
C PHE A 128 -2.41 -4.61 -11.39
N GLY A 129 -3.21 -4.98 -12.39
CA GLY A 129 -3.25 -4.30 -13.68
C GLY A 129 -3.67 -2.84 -13.53
N GLU A 130 -4.77 -2.59 -12.81
CA GLU A 130 -5.29 -1.26 -12.53
C GLU A 130 -4.28 -0.42 -11.76
N LEU A 131 -3.66 -0.98 -10.71
CA LEU A 131 -2.61 -0.28 -9.97
C LEU A 131 -1.41 0.05 -10.86
N GLN A 132 -1.02 -0.84 -11.78
CA GLN A 132 0.12 -0.60 -12.66
C GLN A 132 -0.23 0.47 -13.69
N ASP A 133 -1.40 0.38 -14.32
CA ASP A 133 -1.88 1.36 -15.29
C ASP A 133 -2.05 2.73 -14.62
N ALA A 134 -2.48 2.74 -13.35
CA ALA A 134 -2.56 3.96 -12.55
C ALA A 134 -1.19 4.61 -12.33
N LEU A 135 -0.21 3.82 -11.90
CA LEU A 135 1.15 4.31 -11.69
C LEU A 135 1.82 4.74 -13.00
N ASP A 136 1.65 3.97 -14.07
CA ASP A 136 2.14 4.31 -15.40
C ASP A 136 1.56 5.64 -15.88
N ARG A 137 0.29 5.93 -15.58
CA ARG A 137 -0.34 7.22 -15.88
C ARG A 137 0.25 8.36 -15.06
N ILE A 138 0.40 8.18 -13.74
CA ILE A 138 1.01 9.18 -12.84
C ILE A 138 2.44 9.52 -13.31
N TRP A 139 3.22 8.50 -13.67
CA TRP A 139 4.59 8.67 -14.15
C TRP A 139 4.69 9.02 -15.64
N ARG A 140 3.56 9.28 -16.32
CA ARG A 140 3.47 9.62 -17.75
C ARG A 140 4.28 8.66 -18.63
N ALA A 141 4.18 7.37 -18.34
CA ALA A 141 4.85 6.33 -19.09
C ALA A 141 4.44 6.36 -20.57
N PRO A 142 5.37 6.09 -21.50
CA PRO A 142 5.06 6.11 -22.92
C PRO A 142 3.91 5.15 -23.25
N VAL A 143 3.04 5.57 -24.16
CA VAL A 143 1.84 4.81 -24.56
C VAL A 143 2.23 3.38 -24.88
N ARG A 144 1.54 2.45 -24.22
CA ARG A 144 1.80 1.02 -24.27
C ARG A 144 1.85 0.57 -25.73
N GLN A 145 3.06 0.29 -26.24
CA GLN A 145 3.15 -0.50 -27.47
C GLN A 145 2.54 -1.86 -27.13
N LYS A 146 1.54 -2.31 -27.92
CA LYS A 146 0.86 -3.59 -27.73
C LYS A 146 1.86 -4.75 -27.91
N THR A 147 2.72 -4.97 -26.93
CA THR A 147 3.48 -6.20 -26.79
C THR A 147 2.51 -7.23 -26.23
N SER A 148 1.56 -7.66 -27.07
CA SER A 148 0.69 -8.80 -26.75
C SER A 148 1.52 -10.07 -26.95
N GLY A 149 1.92 -10.69 -25.84
CA GLY A 149 2.65 -11.95 -25.88
C GLY A 149 2.70 -12.62 -24.52
N LEU A 150 2.82 -13.95 -24.53
CA LEU A 150 2.99 -14.75 -23.32
C LEU A 150 4.14 -14.25 -22.45
N TRP A 151 5.22 -13.72 -23.06
CA TRP A 151 6.36 -13.16 -22.35
C TRP A 151 6.02 -11.89 -21.55
N ALA A 152 5.18 -11.00 -22.10
CA ALA A 152 4.74 -9.80 -21.40
C ALA A 152 3.84 -10.16 -20.21
N LEU A 153 3.01 -11.19 -20.35
CA LEU A 153 2.19 -11.74 -19.27
C LEU A 153 3.08 -12.33 -18.17
N VAL A 154 4.00 -13.23 -18.53
CA VAL A 154 4.92 -13.88 -17.58
C VAL A 154 5.76 -12.84 -16.82
N ARG A 155 6.32 -11.85 -17.52
CA ARG A 155 7.09 -10.77 -16.88
C ARG A 155 6.24 -9.94 -15.92
N ALA A 156 5.00 -9.60 -16.31
CA ALA A 156 4.08 -8.89 -15.43
C ALA A 156 3.78 -9.71 -14.17
N ARG A 157 3.56 -11.03 -14.29
CA ARG A 157 3.34 -11.91 -13.14
C ARG A 157 4.53 -12.03 -12.23
N LEU A 158 5.73 -12.15 -12.81
CA LEU A 158 6.96 -12.25 -12.02
C LEU A 158 7.19 -10.97 -11.21
N LEU A 159 6.89 -9.80 -11.79
CA LEU A 159 6.93 -8.52 -11.07
C LEU A 159 5.89 -8.47 -9.96
N SER A 160 4.62 -8.79 -10.24
CA SER A 160 3.57 -8.82 -9.21
C SER A 160 3.90 -9.79 -8.08
N PHE A 161 4.42 -10.99 -8.41
CA PHE A 161 4.82 -11.98 -7.43
C PHE A 161 6.01 -11.50 -6.59
N GLY A 162 7.03 -10.90 -7.21
CA GLY A 162 8.15 -10.29 -6.51
C GLY A 162 7.72 -9.18 -5.56
N MET A 163 6.75 -8.35 -5.97
CA MET A 163 6.15 -7.32 -5.11
C MET A 163 5.40 -7.92 -3.92
N ILE A 164 4.56 -8.92 -4.15
CA ILE A 164 3.83 -9.62 -3.07
C ILE A 164 4.82 -10.22 -2.08
N LEU A 165 5.87 -10.90 -2.57
CA LEU A 165 6.91 -11.46 -1.71
C LEU A 165 7.67 -10.39 -0.95
N GLY A 166 8.02 -9.27 -1.60
CA GLY A 166 8.69 -8.14 -0.97
C GLY A 166 7.86 -7.54 0.17
N VAL A 167 6.57 -7.29 -0.09
CA VAL A 167 5.64 -6.79 0.94
C VAL A 167 5.43 -7.81 2.04
N ALA A 168 5.20 -9.09 1.73
CA ALA A 168 5.02 -10.15 2.73
C ALA A 168 6.28 -10.34 3.61
N PHE A 169 7.47 -10.25 3.01
CA PHE A 169 8.73 -10.27 3.73
C PHE A 169 8.85 -9.06 4.67
N LEU A 170 8.60 -7.84 4.16
CA LEU A 170 8.60 -6.62 4.96
C LEU A 170 7.63 -6.70 6.13
N LEU A 171 6.41 -7.20 5.91
CA LEU A 171 5.41 -7.39 6.97
C LEU A 171 5.86 -8.43 8.00
N THR A 172 6.50 -9.52 7.56
CA THR A 172 7.05 -10.54 8.46
C THR A 172 8.18 -9.97 9.31
N VAL A 173 9.11 -9.24 8.70
CA VAL A 173 10.19 -8.53 9.41
C VAL A 173 9.60 -7.54 10.40
N SER A 174 8.56 -6.80 10.01
CA SER A 174 7.85 -5.90 10.93
C SER A 174 7.25 -6.65 12.10
N LEU A 175 6.56 -7.77 11.88
CA LEU A 175 5.95 -8.56 12.95
C LEU A 175 7.01 -9.05 13.94
N VAL A 176 8.13 -9.58 13.43
CA VAL A 176 9.26 -10.03 14.23
C VAL A 176 9.86 -8.86 15.02
N ALA A 177 10.04 -7.69 14.39
CA ALA A 177 10.54 -6.50 15.05
C ALA A 177 9.59 -6.02 16.16
N SER A 178 8.30 -5.92 15.89
CA SER A 178 7.27 -5.54 16.88
C SER A 178 7.21 -6.53 18.04
N ALA A 179 7.29 -7.84 17.76
CA ALA A 179 7.34 -8.87 18.80
C ALA A 179 8.61 -8.76 19.65
N ALA A 180 9.76 -8.52 19.03
CA ALA A 180 11.03 -8.33 19.73
C ALA A 180 11.01 -7.07 20.62
N ILE A 181 10.49 -5.95 20.11
CA ILE A 181 10.30 -4.71 20.86
C ILE A 181 9.36 -4.94 22.05
N SER A 182 8.23 -5.62 21.82
CA SER A 182 7.26 -5.93 22.88
C SER A 182 7.84 -6.86 23.95
N ALA A 183 8.66 -7.85 23.55
CA ALA A 183 9.35 -8.75 24.48
C ALA A 183 10.41 -8.03 25.33
N LEU A 184 11.26 -7.20 24.71
CA LEU A 184 12.22 -6.33 25.40
C LEU A 184 11.51 -5.35 26.34
N GLY A 185 10.34 -4.87 25.91
CA GLY A 185 9.40 -4.08 26.69
C GLY A 185 9.11 -4.68 28.07
N LYS A 186 8.78 -5.97 28.09
CA LYS A 186 8.43 -6.70 29.31
C LYS A 186 9.62 -6.96 30.23
N TRP A 187 10.84 -7.10 29.69
CA TRP A 187 12.05 -7.29 30.50
C TRP A 187 12.53 -6.01 31.19
N TRP A 188 12.40 -4.85 30.54
CA TRP A 188 12.84 -3.57 31.10
C TRP A 188 11.74 -2.73 31.76
N GLY A 189 10.46 -3.09 31.59
CA GLY A 189 9.32 -2.33 32.10
C GLY A 189 9.27 -2.14 33.62
N GLY A 190 10.06 -2.90 34.39
CA GLY A 190 10.18 -2.73 35.85
C GLY A 190 11.22 -1.72 36.32
N TRP A 191 12.08 -1.19 35.44
CA TRP A 191 13.22 -0.35 35.83
C TRP A 191 12.96 1.15 35.67
N PHE A 192 12.08 1.56 34.77
CA PHE A 192 11.80 2.97 34.48
C PHE A 192 10.31 3.22 34.22
N GLU A 193 9.76 4.20 34.93
CA GLU A 193 8.43 4.76 34.68
C GLU A 193 8.46 5.51 33.32
N GLY A 194 7.52 5.21 32.41
CA GLY A 194 7.45 5.83 31.08
C GLY A 194 8.02 5.01 29.91
N TRP A 195 8.55 3.80 30.15
CA TRP A 195 9.04 2.91 29.09
C TRP A 195 7.96 2.54 28.05
N GLU A 196 6.70 2.42 28.48
CA GLU A 196 5.57 2.13 27.59
C GLU A 196 5.38 3.20 26.50
N ALA A 197 5.53 4.49 26.85
CA ALA A 197 5.42 5.58 25.88
C ALA A 197 6.55 5.51 24.84
N VAL A 198 7.76 5.13 25.24
CA VAL A 198 8.89 4.93 24.32
C VAL A 198 8.60 3.78 23.36
N LEU A 199 8.05 2.65 23.83
CA LEU A 199 7.66 1.52 22.98
C LEU A 199 6.57 1.91 21.98
N GLN A 200 5.58 2.73 22.39
CA GLN A 200 4.55 3.23 21.49
C GLN A 200 5.14 4.12 20.39
N ILE A 201 6.05 5.04 20.75
CA ILE A 201 6.73 5.91 19.78
C ILE A 201 7.56 5.06 18.81
N ILE A 202 8.31 4.08 19.29
CA ILE A 202 9.11 3.18 18.43
C ILE A 202 8.20 2.41 17.47
N ASN A 203 7.10 1.84 17.96
CA ASN A 203 6.14 1.14 17.11
C ASN A 203 5.50 2.06 16.07
N ALA A 204 5.16 3.30 16.44
CA ALA A 204 4.63 4.29 15.52
C ALA A 204 5.65 4.66 14.43
N VAL A 205 6.89 4.92 14.81
CA VAL A 205 7.99 5.22 13.86
C VAL A 205 8.28 4.03 12.96
N LEU A 206 8.30 2.81 13.50
CA LEU A 206 8.51 1.59 12.72
C LEU A 206 7.36 1.36 11.74
N GLY A 207 6.11 1.51 12.18
CA GLY A 207 4.92 1.40 11.33
C GLY A 207 4.91 2.46 10.22
N PHE A 208 5.27 3.71 10.55
CA PHE A 208 5.43 4.78 9.57
C PHE A 208 6.52 4.45 8.54
N ALA A 209 7.73 4.09 9.00
CA ALA A 209 8.85 3.74 8.14
C ALA A 209 8.54 2.56 7.22
N LEU A 210 7.87 1.53 7.75
CA LEU A 210 7.42 0.37 6.98
C LEU A 210 6.41 0.76 5.92
N THR A 211 5.40 1.57 6.29
CA THR A 211 4.39 2.06 5.35
C THR A 211 5.05 2.84 4.22
N THR A 212 5.95 3.77 4.56
CA THR A 212 6.76 4.52 3.58
C THR A 212 7.58 3.58 2.71
N ALA A 213 8.21 2.55 3.28
CA ALA A 213 9.00 1.58 2.52
C ALA A 213 8.14 0.78 1.53
N VAL A 214 6.93 0.37 1.92
CA VAL A 214 5.98 -0.32 1.04
C VAL A 214 5.54 0.59 -0.11
N PHE A 215 5.15 1.84 0.17
CA PHE A 215 4.80 2.81 -0.86
C PHE A 215 5.98 3.10 -1.81
N ALA A 216 7.18 3.28 -1.25
CA ALA A 216 8.39 3.51 -2.03
C ALA A 216 8.70 2.31 -2.95
N LEU A 217 8.56 1.08 -2.44
CA LEU A 217 8.71 -0.14 -3.24
C LEU A 217 7.70 -0.16 -4.40
N ILE A 218 6.43 0.15 -4.12
CA ILE A 218 5.38 0.21 -5.14
C ILE A 218 5.71 1.26 -6.21
N TYR A 219 6.02 2.50 -5.82
CA TYR A 219 6.34 3.58 -6.76
C TYR A 219 7.62 3.34 -7.55
N LYS A 220 8.59 2.65 -6.97
CA LYS A 220 9.87 2.38 -7.63
C LYS A 220 9.81 1.21 -8.61
N VAL A 221 9.16 0.12 -8.21
CA VAL A 221 9.29 -1.19 -8.88
C VAL A 221 8.12 -1.48 -9.83
N MET A 222 6.94 -0.95 -9.52
CA MET A 222 5.71 -1.29 -10.25
C MET A 222 5.52 -0.55 -11.59
N PRO A 223 5.89 0.74 -11.72
CA PRO A 223 5.83 1.42 -13.01
C PRO A 223 6.72 0.73 -14.04
N ARG A 224 6.31 0.77 -15.30
CA ARG A 224 7.09 0.21 -16.41
C ARG A 224 8.27 1.08 -16.81
N VAL A 225 8.30 2.31 -16.32
CA VAL A 225 9.40 3.26 -16.51
C VAL A 225 10.42 3.14 -15.38
N LYS A 226 11.69 3.42 -15.69
CA LYS A 226 12.73 3.50 -14.68
C LYS A 226 12.56 4.81 -13.92
N VAL A 227 11.87 4.75 -12.79
CA VAL A 227 11.79 5.88 -11.85
C VAL A 227 13.13 6.00 -11.13
N SER A 228 13.71 7.20 -10.99
CA SER A 228 14.92 7.37 -10.20
C SER A 228 14.55 7.29 -8.72
N TRP A 229 15.46 6.84 -7.85
CA TRP A 229 15.09 6.83 -6.44
C TRP A 229 14.92 8.26 -5.88
N GLY A 230 15.58 9.25 -6.51
CA GLY A 230 15.44 10.69 -6.23
C GLY A 230 14.02 11.22 -6.32
N ASP A 231 13.16 10.56 -7.09
CA ASP A 231 11.79 10.99 -7.35
C ASP A 231 10.78 10.31 -6.39
N VAL A 232 11.23 9.38 -5.56
CA VAL A 232 10.37 8.57 -4.66
C VAL A 232 10.39 9.09 -3.21
N TRP A 233 11.40 9.88 -2.82
CA TRP A 233 11.61 10.37 -1.45
C TRP A 233 11.55 11.90 -1.32
#